data_AF-A0A929KS11-F1
#
_entry.id   AF-A0A929KS11-F1
#
_cell.length_a   1.000
_cell.length_b   1.000
_cell.length_c   1.000
_cell.angle_alpha   90.00
_cell.angle_beta   90.00
_cell.angle_gamma   90.00
#
_symmetry.space_group_name_H-M   'P 1'
#
loop_
_entity.id
_entity.type
_entity.pdbx_description
1 polymer ?
#
loop_
_entity_poly.entity_id
_entity_poly.type
_entity_poly.pdbx_seq_one_letter_code
_entity_poly.pdbx_strand_id
1 'polypeptide(L)'
;MKALISKPVNDYQREFNELCELGGGLRGGPARTKVRDLLRRSGQRLNALAYREIADHLAAYPDANPWHVCFAVGLSWGHLAKLDVDFTGAVVGVLSEWNASDLTAAKKFAMERGPEPIENSLRGAYALFERVTLEPKLPDSLVRLGRAQDRWLSPILNGRDRPKYIGSWNATAMFMTALFAQPALASTCKKQPPTLPPGGPIFKGLQLLHQAGILSRAPDGSELDDASFEPGVIYVNNGLLEELQGGHDDWSLIDVHSGVYMIGTRHPHSGTWA
;
A
#
# COMPACT_ATOMS: atom_id res chain seq x y z
N MET A 1 -0.47 -7.31 29.70
CA MET A 1 -0.17 -7.50 28.26
C MET A 1 -0.35 -6.18 27.55
N LYS A 2 0.61 -5.75 26.71
CA LYS A 2 0.66 -4.38 26.16
C LYS A 2 0.17 -4.24 24.70
N ALA A 3 -0.20 -5.31 24.01
CA ALA A 3 -0.41 -5.30 22.55
C ALA A 3 -1.84 -5.59 22.07
N LEU A 4 -2.83 -5.68 22.97
CA LEU A 4 -4.22 -5.95 22.57
C LEU A 4 -4.79 -4.79 21.75
N ILE A 5 -5.38 -5.12 20.61
CA ILE A 5 -6.06 -4.19 19.72
C ILE A 5 -7.40 -3.83 20.35
N SER A 6 -7.54 -2.57 20.77
CA SER A 6 -8.82 -2.05 21.25
C SER A 6 -9.83 -1.98 20.10
N LYS A 7 -11.07 -2.43 20.33
CA LYS A 7 -12.17 -2.43 19.35
C LYS A 7 -11.76 -3.04 17.99
N PRO A 8 -11.48 -4.36 17.93
CA PRO A 8 -11.07 -5.02 16.70
C PRO A 8 -12.20 -4.96 15.64
N VAL A 9 -11.87 -4.51 14.44
CA VAL A 9 -12.84 -4.27 13.34
C VAL A 9 -12.98 -5.44 12.37
N ASN A 10 -12.09 -6.44 12.44
CA ASN A 10 -12.14 -7.64 11.61
C ASN A 10 -11.73 -8.89 12.41
N ASP A 11 -11.98 -10.07 11.84
CA ASP A 11 -11.71 -11.36 12.50
C ASP A 11 -10.22 -11.60 12.75
N TYR A 12 -9.35 -11.10 11.88
CA TYR A 12 -7.90 -11.26 12.06
C TYR A 12 -7.37 -10.48 13.24
N GLN A 13 -7.92 -9.30 13.53
CA GLN A 13 -7.59 -8.55 14.75
C GLN A 13 -8.11 -9.23 16.02
N ARG A 14 -9.29 -9.88 15.95
CA ARG A 14 -9.83 -10.69 17.06
C ARG A 14 -8.93 -11.90 17.32
N GLU A 15 -8.60 -12.67 16.29
CA GLU A 15 -7.71 -13.83 16.39
C GLU A 15 -6.31 -13.42 16.89
N PHE A 16 -5.78 -12.27 16.45
CA PHE A 16 -4.51 -11.75 16.97
C PHE A 16 -4.57 -11.43 18.48
N ASN A 17 -5.68 -10.86 18.96
CA ASN A 17 -5.89 -10.61 20.38
C ASN A 17 -5.94 -11.92 21.18
N GLU A 18 -6.67 -12.92 20.69
CA GLU A 18 -6.74 -14.26 21.32
C GLU A 18 -5.35 -14.90 21.40
N LEU A 19 -4.57 -14.85 20.31
CA LEU A 19 -3.19 -15.32 20.32
C LEU A 19 -2.33 -14.56 21.35
N CYS A 20 -2.50 -13.24 21.46
CA CYS A 20 -1.79 -12.45 22.46
C CYS A 20 -2.14 -12.90 23.88
N GLU A 21 -3.42 -13.14 24.16
CA GLU A 21 -3.90 -13.59 25.47
C GLU A 21 -3.35 -14.98 25.85
N LEU A 22 -3.26 -15.90 24.89
CA LEU A 22 -2.66 -17.21 25.08
C LEU A 22 -1.15 -17.15 25.35
N GLY A 23 -0.46 -16.14 24.83
CA GLY A 23 0.98 -15.96 25.00
C GLY A 23 1.82 -17.04 24.29
N GLY A 24 2.88 -17.51 24.96
CA GLY A 24 3.77 -18.57 24.45
C GLY A 24 4.94 -18.10 23.58
N GLY A 25 5.15 -16.79 23.45
CA GLY A 25 6.24 -16.15 22.72
C GLY A 25 7.13 -15.26 23.59
N LEU A 26 8.03 -14.54 22.92
CA LEU A 26 8.94 -13.59 23.57
C LEU A 26 8.17 -12.47 24.28
N ARG A 27 8.70 -11.98 25.40
CA ARG A 27 8.11 -10.91 26.22
C ARG A 27 6.69 -11.21 26.72
N GLY A 28 6.29 -12.49 26.78
CA GLY A 28 4.94 -12.91 27.13
C GLY A 28 3.90 -12.60 26.05
N GLY A 29 4.33 -12.34 24.81
CA GLY A 29 3.47 -12.17 23.65
C GLY A 29 3.11 -13.52 22.99
N PRO A 30 2.37 -13.49 21.86
CA PRO A 30 1.96 -14.68 21.14
C PRO A 30 3.13 -15.45 20.53
N ALA A 31 2.95 -16.76 20.29
CA ALA A 31 3.89 -17.56 19.53
C ALA A 31 4.09 -16.98 18.10
N ARG A 32 5.35 -16.69 17.73
CA ARG A 32 5.70 -16.03 16.45
C ARG A 32 5.18 -16.76 15.22
N THR A 33 5.23 -18.10 15.24
CA THR A 33 4.75 -18.94 14.14
C THR A 33 3.25 -18.78 13.91
N LYS A 34 2.45 -18.73 14.97
CA LYS A 34 1.00 -18.55 14.89
C LYS A 34 0.61 -17.19 14.34
N VAL A 35 1.32 -16.13 14.74
CA VAL A 35 1.08 -14.79 14.18
C VAL A 35 1.48 -14.74 12.70
N ARG A 36 2.61 -15.35 12.31
CA ARG A 36 3.00 -15.44 10.89
C ARG A 36 1.97 -16.21 10.06
N ASP A 37 1.44 -17.32 10.57
CA ASP A 37 0.36 -18.07 9.90
C ASP A 37 -0.92 -17.23 9.74
N LEU A 38 -1.28 -16.46 10.76
CA LEU A 38 -2.41 -15.52 10.71
C LEU A 38 -2.19 -14.45 9.61
N LEU A 39 -1.02 -13.79 9.61
CA LEU A 39 -0.66 -12.76 8.62
C LEU A 39 -0.64 -13.32 7.20
N ARG A 40 -0.11 -14.54 7.02
CA ARG A 40 -0.09 -15.21 5.71
C ARG A 40 -1.49 -15.46 5.18
N ARG A 41 -2.37 -16.07 5.99
CA ARG A 41 -3.75 -16.37 5.58
C ARG A 41 -4.55 -15.11 5.30
N SER A 42 -4.43 -14.08 6.15
CA SER A 42 -5.17 -12.83 5.95
C SER A 42 -4.68 -12.06 4.73
N GLY A 43 -3.36 -12.01 4.53
CA GLY A 43 -2.73 -11.37 3.38
C GLY A 43 -3.13 -12.00 2.06
N GLN A 44 -3.00 -13.33 1.94
CA GLN A 44 -3.38 -14.06 0.72
C GLN A 44 -4.88 -13.89 0.40
N ARG A 45 -5.74 -13.86 1.42
CA ARG A 45 -7.18 -13.64 1.23
C ARG A 45 -7.49 -12.22 0.74
N LEU A 46 -6.91 -11.20 1.37
CA LEU A 46 -7.08 -9.81 0.94
C LEU A 46 -6.54 -9.61 -0.49
N ASN A 47 -5.41 -10.23 -0.81
CA ASN A 47 -4.79 -10.12 -2.13
C ASN A 47 -5.69 -10.66 -3.25
N ALA A 48 -6.52 -11.68 -2.99
CA ALA A 48 -7.49 -12.15 -3.96
C ALA A 48 -8.53 -11.08 -4.35
N LEU A 49 -8.93 -10.20 -3.42
CA LEU A 49 -9.78 -9.05 -3.70
C LEU A 49 -9.01 -8.01 -4.52
N ALA A 50 -7.82 -7.63 -4.07
CA ALA A 50 -6.99 -6.63 -4.74
C ALA A 50 -6.65 -7.01 -6.19
N TYR A 51 -6.38 -8.30 -6.47
CA TYR A 51 -6.17 -8.82 -7.83
C TYR A 51 -7.40 -8.63 -8.74
N ARG A 52 -8.61 -8.85 -8.21
CA ARG A 52 -9.85 -8.64 -8.98
C ARG A 52 -10.09 -7.17 -9.25
N GLU A 53 -9.99 -6.33 -8.22
CA GLU A 53 -10.22 -4.89 -8.33
C GLU A 53 -9.31 -4.25 -9.38
N ILE A 54 -7.99 -4.47 -9.32
CA ILE A 54 -7.10 -3.88 -10.31
C ILE A 54 -7.33 -4.44 -11.72
N ALA A 55 -7.70 -5.71 -11.85
CA ALA A 55 -8.02 -6.32 -13.14
C ALA A 55 -9.25 -5.67 -13.78
N ASP A 56 -10.32 -5.42 -13.00
CA ASP A 56 -11.53 -4.76 -13.47
C ASP A 56 -11.22 -3.33 -13.96
N HIS A 57 -10.39 -2.60 -13.22
CA HIS A 57 -10.01 -1.23 -13.58
C HIS A 57 -9.11 -1.16 -14.83
N LEU A 58 -8.16 -2.09 -14.99
CA LEU A 58 -7.35 -2.19 -16.21
C LEU A 58 -8.18 -2.62 -17.42
N ALA A 59 -9.16 -3.52 -17.23
CA ALA A 59 -10.06 -3.97 -18.28
C ALA A 59 -11.03 -2.87 -18.74
N ALA A 60 -11.43 -1.96 -17.84
CA ALA A 60 -12.27 -0.82 -18.17
C ALA A 60 -11.54 0.24 -19.03
N TYR A 61 -10.22 0.32 -18.94
CA TYR A 61 -9.39 1.32 -19.64
C TYR A 61 -8.19 0.67 -20.37
N PRO A 62 -8.41 -0.22 -21.34
CA PRO A 62 -7.35 -1.02 -21.96
C PRO A 62 -6.36 -0.19 -22.81
N ASP A 63 -6.82 0.96 -23.33
CA ASP A 63 -6.02 1.86 -24.17
C ASP A 63 -5.34 2.99 -23.35
N ALA A 64 -5.62 3.06 -22.05
CA ALA A 64 -5.00 4.06 -21.18
C ALA A 64 -3.56 3.69 -20.83
N ASN A 65 -2.77 4.69 -20.42
CA ASN A 65 -1.50 4.44 -19.77
C ASN A 65 -1.75 3.64 -18.47
N PRO A 66 -1.23 2.40 -18.34
CA PRO A 66 -1.55 1.55 -17.20
C PRO A 66 -1.02 2.11 -15.87
N TRP A 67 0.00 2.97 -15.89
CA TRP A 67 0.46 3.66 -14.69
C TRP A 67 -0.56 4.66 -14.15
N HIS A 68 -1.33 5.32 -15.03
CA HIS A 68 -2.38 6.25 -14.60
C HIS A 68 -3.52 5.48 -13.91
N VAL A 69 -3.88 4.31 -14.44
CA VAL A 69 -4.86 3.39 -13.81
C VAL A 69 -4.34 2.92 -12.45
N CYS A 70 -3.09 2.44 -12.40
CA CYS A 70 -2.45 1.99 -11.17
C CYS A 70 -2.37 3.10 -10.11
N PHE A 71 -2.10 4.34 -10.53
CA PHE A 71 -2.08 5.50 -9.65
C PHE A 71 -3.47 5.81 -9.10
N ALA A 72 -4.51 5.80 -9.94
CA ALA A 72 -5.90 6.04 -9.53
C ALA A 72 -6.35 5.03 -8.47
N VAL A 73 -6.15 3.73 -8.71
CA VAL A 73 -6.48 2.67 -7.75
C VAL A 73 -5.68 2.85 -6.45
N GLY A 74 -4.41 3.27 -6.54
CA GLY A 74 -3.57 3.56 -5.39
C GLY A 74 -4.13 4.68 -4.49
N LEU A 75 -4.74 5.72 -5.08
CA LEU A 75 -5.44 6.78 -4.32
C LEU A 75 -6.68 6.23 -3.61
N SER A 76 -7.44 5.35 -4.27
CA SER A 76 -8.63 4.75 -3.69
C SER A 76 -8.28 3.81 -2.53
N TRP A 77 -7.27 2.96 -2.68
CA TRP A 77 -6.79 2.09 -1.58
C TRP A 77 -6.12 2.87 -0.44
N GLY A 78 -5.64 4.09 -0.73
CA GLY A 78 -5.20 5.06 0.28
C GLY A 78 -6.34 5.81 0.97
N HIS A 79 -7.60 5.47 0.66
CA HIS A 79 -8.81 6.08 1.22
C HIS A 79 -8.94 7.59 0.94
N LEU A 80 -8.35 8.06 -0.17
CA LEU A 80 -8.51 9.45 -0.63
C LEU A 80 -9.75 9.62 -1.50
N ALA A 81 -10.11 8.57 -2.23
CA ALA A 81 -11.26 8.54 -3.13
C ALA A 81 -11.97 7.20 -3.01
N LYS A 82 -13.25 7.17 -3.35
CA LYS A 82 -13.98 5.90 -3.52
C LYS A 82 -13.30 5.07 -4.62
N LEU A 83 -13.25 3.75 -4.43
CA LEU A 83 -12.83 2.84 -5.50
C LEU A 83 -13.98 2.71 -6.50
N ASP A 84 -13.83 3.36 -7.64
CA ASP A 84 -14.84 3.41 -8.69
C ASP A 84 -14.17 3.50 -10.07
N VAL A 85 -14.76 2.86 -11.07
CA VAL A 85 -14.25 2.86 -12.44
C VAL A 85 -14.37 4.25 -13.07
N ASP A 86 -15.41 5.02 -12.76
CA ASP A 86 -15.59 6.39 -13.27
C ASP A 86 -14.55 7.34 -12.67
N PHE A 87 -14.21 7.16 -11.38
CA PHE A 87 -13.08 7.86 -10.76
C PHE A 87 -11.78 7.57 -11.51
N THR A 88 -11.54 6.30 -11.85
CA THR A 88 -10.34 5.88 -12.57
C THR A 88 -10.26 6.52 -13.94
N GLY A 89 -11.38 6.59 -14.67
CA GLY A 89 -11.45 7.28 -15.96
C GLY A 89 -11.12 8.76 -15.85
N ALA A 90 -11.69 9.45 -14.86
CA ALA A 90 -11.40 10.85 -14.60
C ALA A 90 -9.91 11.08 -14.26
N VAL A 91 -9.31 10.22 -13.43
CA VAL A 91 -7.87 10.31 -13.12
C VAL A 91 -7.02 10.05 -14.37
N VAL A 92 -7.36 9.05 -15.18
CA VAL A 92 -6.68 8.77 -16.45
C VAL A 92 -6.74 9.97 -17.38
N GLY A 93 -7.91 10.62 -17.49
CA GLY A 93 -8.10 11.84 -18.27
C GLY A 93 -7.20 12.97 -17.82
N VAL A 94 -7.22 13.31 -16.52
CA VAL A 94 -6.36 14.36 -15.92
C VAL A 94 -4.87 14.08 -16.13
N LEU A 95 -4.44 12.83 -15.93
CA LEU A 95 -3.01 12.49 -16.01
C LEU A 95 -2.51 12.36 -17.45
N SER A 96 -3.41 12.08 -18.40
CA SER A 96 -3.08 12.08 -19.84
C SER A 96 -2.93 13.49 -20.37
N GLU A 97 -3.83 14.40 -19.96
CA GLU A 97 -3.80 15.82 -20.29
C GLU A 97 -4.46 16.62 -19.17
N TRP A 98 -3.73 17.54 -18.55
CA TRP A 98 -4.25 18.31 -17.43
C TRP A 98 -5.45 19.17 -17.86
N ASN A 99 -6.64 18.79 -17.40
CA ASN A 99 -7.89 19.45 -17.79
C ASN A 99 -8.86 19.64 -16.62
N ALA A 100 -9.67 20.70 -16.68
CA ALA A 100 -10.56 21.09 -15.58
C ALA A 100 -11.81 20.19 -15.45
N SER A 101 -12.27 19.60 -16.56
CA SER A 101 -13.47 18.76 -16.58
C SER A 101 -13.25 17.48 -15.78
N ASP A 102 -12.21 16.74 -16.11
CA ASP A 102 -11.88 15.47 -15.46
C ASP A 102 -11.39 15.70 -14.03
N LEU A 103 -10.68 16.80 -13.77
CA LEU A 103 -10.31 17.16 -12.40
C LEU A 103 -11.55 17.41 -11.54
N THR A 104 -12.55 18.11 -12.09
CA THR A 104 -13.83 18.34 -11.40
C THR A 104 -14.58 17.02 -11.21
N ALA A 105 -14.55 16.11 -12.18
CA ALA A 105 -15.16 14.79 -12.06
C ALA A 105 -14.48 13.95 -10.97
N ALA A 106 -13.16 13.84 -10.99
CA ALA A 106 -12.37 13.08 -10.01
C ALA A 106 -12.64 13.55 -8.57
N LYS A 107 -12.73 14.86 -8.35
CA LYS A 107 -13.01 15.47 -7.04
C LYS A 107 -14.37 15.08 -6.44
N LYS A 108 -15.34 14.63 -7.24
CA LYS A 108 -16.67 14.17 -6.75
C LYS A 108 -16.59 12.85 -5.99
N PHE A 109 -15.52 12.08 -6.18
CA PHE A 109 -15.29 10.80 -5.51
C PHE A 109 -14.58 10.93 -4.15
N ALA A 110 -14.36 12.18 -3.70
CA ALA A 110 -13.80 12.47 -2.39
C ALA A 110 -14.53 11.74 -1.25
N MET A 111 -13.74 11.27 -0.29
CA MET A 111 -14.23 10.67 0.94
C MET A 111 -14.15 11.68 2.09
N GLU A 112 -13.87 11.23 3.31
CA GLU A 112 -13.98 12.03 4.53
C GLU A 112 -12.99 13.20 4.59
N ARG A 113 -11.89 13.12 3.83
CA ARG A 113 -10.86 14.17 3.73
C ARG A 113 -11.19 15.28 2.73
N GLY A 114 -12.32 15.19 2.04
CA GLY A 114 -12.75 16.16 1.03
C GLY A 114 -11.96 16.08 -0.28
N PRO A 115 -12.24 17.00 -1.23
CA PRO A 115 -11.73 16.91 -2.61
C PRO A 115 -10.32 17.45 -2.81
N GLU A 116 -9.80 18.25 -1.87
CA GLU A 116 -8.50 18.91 -2.00
C GLU A 116 -7.31 17.91 -2.04
N PRO A 117 -7.26 16.85 -1.20
CA PRO A 117 -6.22 15.82 -1.30
C PRO A 117 -6.15 15.13 -2.66
N ILE A 118 -7.30 14.91 -3.32
CA ILE A 118 -7.34 14.32 -4.68
C ILE A 118 -6.67 15.28 -5.66
N GLU A 119 -7.09 16.54 -5.69
CA GLU A 119 -6.52 17.55 -6.59
C GLU A 119 -5.01 17.70 -6.40
N ASN A 120 -4.56 17.80 -5.14
CA ASN A 120 -3.15 17.94 -4.82
C ASN A 120 -2.33 16.72 -5.24
N SER A 121 -2.85 15.52 -5.03
CA SER A 121 -2.21 14.28 -5.46
C SER A 121 -2.10 14.19 -6.99
N LEU A 122 -3.17 14.56 -7.71
CA LEU A 122 -3.18 14.57 -9.17
C LEU A 122 -2.23 15.62 -9.75
N ARG A 123 -2.18 16.82 -9.16
CA ARG A 123 -1.24 17.87 -9.55
C ARG A 123 0.21 17.41 -9.39
N GLY A 124 0.51 16.76 -8.26
CA GLY A 124 1.84 16.22 -8.01
C GLY A 124 2.22 15.09 -8.96
N ALA A 125 1.27 14.17 -9.22
CA ALA A 125 1.48 13.06 -10.14
C ALA A 125 1.64 13.53 -11.59
N TYR A 126 0.80 14.44 -12.08
CA TYR A 126 0.90 15.02 -13.41
C TYR A 126 2.30 15.62 -13.64
N ALA A 127 2.76 16.46 -12.70
CA ALA A 127 4.10 17.04 -12.77
C ALA A 127 5.24 16.00 -12.72
N LEU A 128 5.04 14.86 -12.05
CA LEU A 128 6.01 13.77 -12.04
C LEU A 128 6.02 12.98 -13.34
N PHE A 129 4.86 12.65 -13.90
CA PHE A 129 4.75 11.95 -15.17
C PHE A 129 5.34 12.76 -16.34
N GLU A 130 5.30 14.10 -16.29
CA GLU A 130 6.00 14.96 -17.25
C GLU A 130 7.54 14.90 -17.12
N ARG A 131 8.05 14.59 -15.92
CA ARG A 131 9.50 14.56 -15.62
C ARG A 131 10.12 13.18 -15.71
N VAL A 132 9.33 12.14 -15.44
CA VAL A 132 9.79 10.76 -15.30
C VAL A 132 9.20 9.90 -16.41
N THR A 133 10.08 9.30 -17.21
CA THR A 133 9.65 8.31 -18.20
C THR A 133 9.52 6.93 -17.55
N LEU A 134 8.29 6.45 -17.46
CA LEU A 134 7.98 5.06 -17.15
C LEU A 134 7.74 4.27 -18.46
N GLU A 135 7.83 2.95 -18.36
CA GLU A 135 7.61 2.07 -19.52
C GLU A 135 6.14 2.12 -19.94
N PRO A 136 5.79 2.07 -21.24
CA PRO A 136 4.40 2.20 -21.69
C PRO A 136 3.52 1.02 -21.27
N LYS A 137 4.12 -0.08 -20.79
CA LYS A 137 3.45 -1.26 -20.25
C LYS A 137 3.95 -1.52 -18.83
N LEU A 138 3.14 -2.22 -18.03
CA LEU A 138 3.58 -2.69 -16.73
C LEU A 138 4.76 -3.68 -16.90
N PRO A 139 5.83 -3.55 -16.10
CA PRO A 139 7.00 -4.42 -16.23
C PRO A 139 6.71 -5.85 -15.80
N ASP A 140 7.26 -6.81 -16.55
CA ASP A 140 7.11 -8.26 -16.37
C ASP A 140 8.10 -8.88 -15.37
N SER A 141 8.94 -8.07 -14.71
CA SER A 141 9.93 -8.53 -13.74
C SER A 141 10.11 -7.55 -12.59
N LEU A 142 10.41 -8.07 -11.40
CA LEU A 142 10.61 -7.27 -10.19
C LEU A 142 11.77 -6.28 -10.34
N VAL A 143 12.82 -6.66 -11.08
CA VAL A 143 13.96 -5.78 -11.36
C VAL A 143 13.54 -4.57 -12.19
N ARG A 144 12.74 -4.76 -13.24
CA ARG A 144 12.26 -3.64 -14.07
C ARG A 144 11.26 -2.78 -13.31
N LEU A 145 10.39 -3.41 -12.51
CA LEU A 145 9.46 -2.68 -11.64
C LEU A 145 10.20 -1.84 -10.59
N GLY A 146 11.24 -2.40 -9.96
CA GLY A 146 12.13 -1.67 -9.05
C GLY A 146 12.78 -0.47 -9.73
N ARG A 147 13.32 -0.64 -10.95
CA ARG A 147 13.88 0.48 -11.72
C ARG A 147 12.84 1.55 -12.06
N ALA A 148 11.61 1.16 -12.38
CA ALA A 148 10.52 2.10 -12.60
C ALA A 148 10.19 2.89 -11.32
N GLN A 149 10.18 2.21 -10.16
CA GLN A 149 9.99 2.84 -8.86
C GLN A 149 11.14 3.78 -8.50
N ASP A 150 12.40 3.40 -8.75
CA ASP A 150 13.56 4.27 -8.50
C ASP A 150 13.49 5.55 -9.33
N ARG A 151 13.11 5.43 -10.61
CA ARG A 151 12.90 6.59 -11.50
C ARG A 151 11.82 7.53 -10.96
N TRP A 152 10.72 6.98 -10.46
CA TRP A 152 9.62 7.74 -9.87
C TRP A 152 9.98 8.40 -8.54
N LEU A 153 10.65 7.66 -7.65
CA LEU A 153 11.02 8.15 -6.33
C LEU A 153 12.17 9.15 -6.39
N SER A 154 13.13 9.02 -7.30
CA SER A 154 14.31 9.89 -7.39
C SER A 154 14.00 11.40 -7.29
N PRO A 155 13.07 11.99 -8.07
CA PRO A 155 12.72 13.41 -7.94
C PRO A 155 11.96 13.75 -6.64
N ILE A 156 11.33 12.77 -5.99
CA ILE A 156 10.67 12.94 -4.69
C ILE A 156 11.72 12.96 -3.56
N LEU A 157 12.74 12.09 -3.66
CA LEU A 157 13.81 11.94 -2.66
C LEU A 157 14.83 13.09 -2.72
N ASN A 158 15.19 13.50 -3.93
CA ASN A 158 16.34 14.37 -4.18
C ASN A 158 15.94 15.76 -4.72
N GLY A 159 14.66 15.99 -4.98
CA GLY A 159 14.17 17.22 -5.60
C GLY A 159 14.10 18.39 -4.62
N ARG A 160 14.66 19.54 -5.03
CA ARG A 160 14.38 20.83 -4.37
C ARG A 160 12.89 21.21 -4.49
N ASP A 161 12.26 20.79 -5.59
CA ASP A 161 10.86 21.01 -5.92
C ASP A 161 10.06 19.70 -5.83
N ARG A 162 10.13 19.04 -4.66
CA ARG A 162 9.31 17.86 -4.39
C ARG A 162 7.84 18.21 -4.62
N PRO A 163 7.09 17.40 -5.39
CA PRO A 163 5.65 17.60 -5.54
C PRO A 163 4.95 17.58 -4.19
N LYS A 164 4.23 18.66 -3.87
CA LYS A 164 3.44 18.73 -2.64
C LYS A 164 2.43 17.58 -2.62
N TYR A 165 2.17 17.02 -1.44
CA TYR A 165 1.16 15.96 -1.21
C TYR A 165 1.41 14.59 -1.86
N ILE A 166 2.60 14.35 -2.42
CA ILE A 166 3.08 12.98 -2.68
C ILE A 166 3.78 12.49 -1.40
N GLY A 167 2.99 11.93 -0.48
CA GLY A 167 3.44 11.22 0.73
C GLY A 167 3.84 9.77 0.44
N SER A 168 4.31 9.01 1.44
CA SER A 168 4.86 7.66 1.18
C SER A 168 3.88 6.69 0.57
N TRP A 169 2.60 6.76 0.98
CA TRP A 169 1.55 5.95 0.37
C TRP A 169 1.39 6.30 -1.10
N ASN A 170 1.03 7.54 -1.43
CA ASN A 170 0.81 7.96 -2.83
C ASN A 170 2.06 7.83 -3.70
N ALA A 171 3.26 7.92 -3.12
CA ALA A 171 4.52 7.74 -3.83
C ALA A 171 4.76 6.28 -4.25
N THR A 172 4.19 5.30 -3.54
CA THR A 172 4.51 3.87 -3.74
C THR A 172 3.33 2.97 -4.04
N ALA A 173 2.10 3.39 -3.73
CA ALA A 173 0.89 2.60 -3.95
C ALA A 173 0.68 2.23 -5.41
N MET A 174 1.08 3.10 -6.35
CA MET A 174 1.07 2.81 -7.79
C MET A 174 1.90 1.57 -8.17
N PHE A 175 3.01 1.32 -7.48
CA PHE A 175 3.86 0.15 -7.76
C PHE A 175 3.31 -1.11 -7.11
N MET A 176 2.65 -0.96 -5.96
CA MET A 176 1.89 -2.04 -5.33
C MET A 176 0.70 -2.46 -6.21
N THR A 177 -0.08 -1.51 -6.74
CA THR A 177 -1.17 -1.80 -7.69
C THR A 177 -0.64 -2.45 -8.97
N ALA A 178 0.50 -2.00 -9.50
CA ALA A 178 1.17 -2.64 -10.63
C ALA A 178 1.62 -4.09 -10.36
N LEU A 179 2.00 -4.42 -9.11
CA LEU A 179 2.23 -5.81 -8.70
C LEU A 179 0.92 -6.59 -8.65
N PHE A 180 -0.15 -6.04 -8.06
CA PHE A 180 -1.45 -6.70 -8.02
C PHE A 180 -2.02 -6.97 -9.43
N ALA A 181 -1.72 -6.12 -10.41
CA ALA A 181 -2.07 -6.37 -11.81
C ALA A 181 -1.38 -7.62 -12.41
N GLN A 182 -0.35 -8.16 -11.73
CA GLN A 182 0.46 -9.28 -12.20
C GLN A 182 0.65 -10.32 -11.07
N PRO A 183 -0.38 -11.11 -10.72
CA PRO A 183 -0.35 -12.01 -9.56
C PRO A 183 0.83 -13.00 -9.57
N ALA A 184 1.15 -13.55 -10.75
CA ALA A 184 2.30 -14.44 -10.92
C ALA A 184 3.61 -13.73 -10.53
N LEU A 185 3.82 -12.50 -10.98
CA LEU A 185 5.00 -11.71 -10.62
C LEU A 185 4.99 -11.34 -9.13
N ALA A 186 3.85 -10.92 -8.59
CA ALA A 186 3.70 -10.53 -7.18
C ALA A 186 4.08 -11.67 -6.22
N SER A 187 3.70 -12.91 -6.55
CA SER A 187 4.05 -14.10 -5.74
C SER A 187 5.56 -14.32 -5.57
N THR A 188 6.36 -13.82 -6.52
CA THR A 188 7.83 -13.94 -6.51
C THR A 188 8.51 -12.83 -5.72
N CYS A 189 7.79 -11.79 -5.29
CA CYS A 189 8.34 -10.66 -4.54
C CYS A 189 8.67 -11.09 -3.11
N LYS A 190 9.93 -11.48 -2.85
CA LYS A 190 10.38 -11.94 -1.51
C LYS A 190 11.18 -10.90 -0.73
N LYS A 191 11.71 -9.90 -1.42
CA LYS A 191 12.54 -8.83 -0.85
C LYS A 191 12.39 -7.57 -1.70
N GLN A 192 12.69 -6.42 -1.11
CA GLN A 192 12.80 -5.18 -1.88
C GLN A 192 14.03 -5.22 -2.81
N PRO A 193 14.00 -4.52 -3.95
CA PRO A 193 12.87 -3.78 -4.54
C PRO A 193 11.83 -4.68 -5.26
N PRO A 194 10.59 -4.20 -5.48
CA PRO A 194 10.08 -2.86 -5.14
C PRO A 194 9.76 -2.72 -3.64
N THR A 195 9.74 -1.47 -3.18
CA THR A 195 9.23 -1.09 -1.86
C THR A 195 7.71 -0.92 -1.88
N LEU A 196 7.05 -1.32 -0.80
CA LEU A 196 5.61 -1.22 -0.60
C LEU A 196 5.27 -0.03 0.31
N PRO A 197 4.04 0.51 0.24
CA PRO A 197 3.59 1.62 1.08
C PRO A 197 3.81 1.35 2.58
N PRO A 198 4.56 2.20 3.30
CA PRO A 198 4.85 1.97 4.72
C PRO A 198 3.84 2.64 5.67
N GLY A 199 2.99 3.54 5.15
CA GLY A 199 2.14 4.42 5.96
C GLY A 199 0.83 3.81 6.48
N GLY A 200 0.11 4.59 7.29
CA GLY A 200 -1.24 4.28 7.76
C GLY A 200 -1.34 2.92 8.45
N PRO A 201 -2.26 2.03 8.02
CA PRO A 201 -2.43 0.69 8.61
C PRO A 201 -1.15 -0.14 8.68
N ILE A 202 -0.20 0.04 7.76
CA ILE A 202 1.05 -0.73 7.76
C ILE A 202 1.91 -0.33 8.94
N PHE A 203 2.19 0.97 9.08
CA PHE A 203 2.92 1.50 10.23
C PHE A 203 2.26 1.06 11.54
N LYS A 204 0.93 1.16 11.63
CA LYS A 204 0.20 0.75 12.84
C LYS A 204 0.31 -0.75 13.13
N GLY A 205 0.19 -1.59 12.09
CA GLY A 205 0.35 -3.03 12.20
C GLY A 205 1.75 -3.41 12.66
N LEU A 206 2.79 -2.80 12.08
CA LEU A 206 4.19 -3.00 12.50
C LEU A 206 4.41 -2.59 13.97
N GLN A 207 3.82 -1.47 14.42
CA GLN A 207 3.89 -1.08 15.83
C GLN A 207 3.27 -2.13 16.76
N LEU A 208 2.09 -2.65 16.43
CA LEU A 208 1.40 -3.68 17.21
C LEU A 208 2.21 -4.98 17.27
N LEU A 209 2.78 -5.40 16.13
CA LEU A 209 3.63 -6.59 16.03
C LEU A 209 4.92 -6.44 16.85
N HIS A 210 5.55 -5.26 16.86
CA HIS A 210 6.69 -4.99 17.75
C HIS A 210 6.28 -5.02 19.24
N GLN A 211 5.16 -4.39 19.60
CA GLN A 211 4.65 -4.39 20.98
C GLN A 211 4.32 -5.80 21.48
N ALA A 212 3.87 -6.69 20.58
CA ALA A 212 3.63 -8.10 20.83
C ALA A 212 4.91 -8.96 20.83
N GLY A 213 6.09 -8.38 20.59
CA GLY A 213 7.36 -9.11 20.55
C GLY A 213 7.58 -9.97 19.30
N ILE A 214 6.82 -9.72 18.22
CA ILE A 214 6.94 -10.43 16.95
C ILE A 214 8.08 -9.86 16.10
N LEU A 215 8.20 -8.53 16.08
CA LEU A 215 9.30 -7.83 15.41
C LEU A 215 10.42 -7.53 16.40
N SER A 216 11.66 -7.60 15.90
CA SER A 216 12.86 -7.31 16.69
C SER A 216 12.99 -5.83 17.10
N ARG A 217 12.47 -4.92 16.27
CA ARG A 217 12.54 -3.46 16.45
C ARG A 217 11.22 -2.79 16.03
N ALA A 218 11.02 -1.55 16.48
CA ALA A 218 9.89 -0.74 16.10
C ALA A 218 10.01 -0.25 14.65
N PRO A 219 8.88 0.06 13.96
CA PRO A 219 8.94 0.81 12.71
C PRO A 219 9.45 2.23 12.93
N ASP A 220 10.18 2.76 11.93
CA ASP A 220 10.72 4.12 11.95
C ASP A 220 9.69 5.13 11.43
N GLY A 221 9.88 6.40 11.80
CA GLY A 221 9.04 7.52 11.39
C GLY A 221 7.81 7.74 12.27
N SER A 222 6.89 8.59 11.78
CA SER A 222 5.58 8.83 12.39
C SER A 222 4.46 8.41 11.45
N GLU A 223 3.28 8.09 12.00
CA GLU A 223 2.10 7.63 11.24
C GLU A 223 1.62 8.64 10.16
N LEU A 224 2.04 9.91 10.29
CA LEU A 224 1.56 11.06 9.51
C LEU A 224 2.46 11.33 8.30
N ASP A 225 2.19 10.68 7.17
CA ASP A 225 2.94 10.88 5.92
C ASP A 225 2.26 11.84 4.93
N ASP A 226 1.17 12.50 5.33
CA ASP A 226 0.44 13.40 4.43
C ASP A 226 1.22 14.70 4.10
N ALA A 227 2.14 15.10 4.98
CA ALA A 227 2.92 16.35 4.84
C ALA A 227 4.44 16.15 4.88
N SER A 228 4.94 15.02 5.40
CA SER A 228 6.37 14.74 5.54
C SER A 228 6.69 13.30 5.14
N PHE A 229 7.29 13.16 3.96
CA PHE A 229 7.92 11.89 3.56
C PHE A 229 9.36 11.87 4.06
N GLU A 230 9.70 10.83 4.81
CA GLU A 230 11.04 10.58 5.34
C GLU A 230 11.70 9.47 4.49
N PRO A 231 12.63 9.81 3.57
CA PRO A 231 13.17 8.87 2.59
C PRO A 231 13.75 7.57 3.13
N GLY A 232 14.36 7.58 4.32
CA GLY A 232 14.94 6.37 4.92
C GLY A 232 13.88 5.41 5.48
N VAL A 233 12.75 5.95 5.95
CA VAL A 233 11.72 5.20 6.69
C VAL A 233 11.10 4.11 5.81
N ILE A 234 10.90 4.38 4.52
CA ILE A 234 10.30 3.38 3.63
C ILE A 234 11.14 2.10 3.55
N TYR A 235 12.47 2.22 3.44
CA TYR A 235 13.37 1.07 3.35
C TYR A 235 13.46 0.32 4.67
N VAL A 236 13.47 1.05 5.79
CA VAL A 236 13.49 0.44 7.14
C VAL A 236 12.20 -0.36 7.38
N ASN A 237 11.04 0.23 7.10
CA ASN A 237 9.75 -0.42 7.33
C ASN A 237 9.51 -1.60 6.36
N ASN A 238 9.97 -1.50 5.10
CA ASN A 238 9.97 -2.65 4.20
C ASN A 238 10.90 -3.78 4.67
N GLY A 239 12.04 -3.45 5.28
CA GLY A 239 12.91 -4.43 5.93
C GLY A 239 12.23 -5.17 7.10
N LEU A 240 11.25 -4.56 7.78
CA LEU A 240 10.45 -5.25 8.79
C LEU A 240 9.45 -6.24 8.19
N LEU A 241 8.91 -5.93 7.01
CA LEU A 241 8.07 -6.87 6.26
C LEU A 241 8.90 -8.09 5.82
N GLU A 242 10.13 -7.90 5.36
CA GLU A 242 11.07 -8.98 5.07
C GLU A 242 11.37 -9.84 6.31
N GLU A 243 11.58 -9.21 7.49
CA GLU A 243 11.78 -9.93 8.75
C GLU A 243 10.55 -10.80 9.11
N LEU A 244 9.34 -10.31 8.85
CA LEU A 244 8.11 -11.08 9.07
C LEU A 244 8.04 -12.27 8.13
N GLN A 245 8.33 -12.07 6.84
CA GLN A 245 8.30 -13.09 5.79
C GLN A 245 9.18 -14.30 6.13
N GLY A 246 10.35 -14.08 6.73
CA GLY A 246 11.14 -15.13 7.37
C GLY A 246 11.61 -16.27 6.46
N GLY A 247 11.66 -16.07 5.14
CA GLY A 247 12.12 -17.04 4.15
C GLY A 247 11.07 -18.06 3.70
N HIS A 248 9.78 -17.88 3.98
CA HIS A 248 8.73 -18.81 3.54
C HIS A 248 8.43 -18.69 2.03
N ASP A 249 8.70 -19.76 1.28
CA ASP A 249 8.62 -19.76 -0.19
C ASP A 249 7.22 -19.48 -0.74
N ASP A 250 6.16 -19.83 -0.01
CA ASP A 250 4.76 -19.60 -0.40
C ASP A 250 4.19 -18.25 0.11
N TRP A 251 5.04 -17.43 0.73
CA TRP A 251 4.63 -16.15 1.34
C TRP A 251 5.43 -15.00 0.73
N SER A 252 4.77 -14.16 -0.06
CA SER A 252 5.39 -12.99 -0.71
C SER A 252 5.32 -11.74 0.18
N LEU A 253 6.13 -10.73 -0.12
CA LEU A 253 6.06 -9.44 0.57
C LEU A 253 4.70 -8.76 0.42
N ILE A 254 3.99 -8.97 -0.70
CA ILE A 254 2.66 -8.40 -0.87
C ILE A 254 1.64 -9.09 0.03
N ASP A 255 1.79 -10.39 0.29
CA ASP A 255 0.98 -11.11 1.29
C ASP A 255 1.31 -10.63 2.70
N VAL A 256 2.59 -10.44 3.02
CA VAL A 256 3.00 -9.92 4.32
C VAL A 256 2.41 -8.53 4.54
N HIS A 257 2.55 -7.64 3.57
CA HIS A 257 2.04 -6.27 3.61
C HIS A 257 0.53 -6.25 3.85
N SER A 258 -0.25 -7.00 3.05
CA SER A 258 -1.69 -7.14 3.23
C SER A 258 -2.07 -7.76 4.57
N GLY A 259 -1.31 -8.74 5.06
CA GLY A 259 -1.54 -9.32 6.38
C GLY A 259 -1.34 -8.29 7.51
N VAL A 260 -0.26 -7.51 7.43
CA VAL A 260 0.04 -6.41 8.36
C VAL A 260 -1.02 -5.31 8.27
N TYR A 261 -1.49 -5.00 7.06
CA TYR A 261 -2.58 -4.05 6.82
C TYR A 261 -3.85 -4.46 7.59
N MET A 262 -4.23 -5.74 7.53
CA MET A 262 -5.41 -6.25 8.24
C MET A 262 -5.28 -6.14 9.76
N ILE A 263 -4.06 -6.24 10.30
CA ILE A 263 -3.80 -6.01 11.72
C ILE A 263 -3.92 -4.53 12.09
N GLY A 264 -3.37 -3.62 11.28
CA GLY A 264 -3.32 -2.20 11.62
C GLY A 264 -4.50 -1.36 11.17
N THR A 265 -5.37 -1.87 10.31
CA THR A 265 -6.49 -1.09 9.74
C THR A 265 -7.55 -0.74 10.78
N ARG A 266 -8.16 0.44 10.62
CA ARG A 266 -9.36 0.87 11.35
C ARG A 266 -10.59 0.96 10.44
N HIS A 267 -10.47 0.50 9.20
CA HIS A 267 -11.56 0.59 8.24
C HIS A 267 -12.73 -0.31 8.69
N PRO A 268 -13.94 0.26 8.86
CA PRO A 268 -15.07 -0.48 9.45
C PRO A 268 -15.55 -1.63 8.57
N HIS A 269 -15.33 -1.55 7.26
CA HIS A 269 -15.69 -2.62 6.32
C HIS A 269 -14.60 -3.69 6.18
N SER A 270 -13.48 -3.60 6.92
CA SER A 270 -12.40 -4.58 6.78
C SER A 270 -12.81 -6.01 7.15
N GLY A 271 -13.87 -6.18 7.95
CA GLY A 271 -14.47 -7.48 8.22
C GLY A 271 -15.13 -8.16 7.00
N THR A 272 -15.42 -7.42 5.92
CA THR A 272 -16.08 -7.96 4.72
C THR A 272 -15.14 -8.15 3.54
N TRP A 273 -13.86 -7.81 3.66
CA TRP A 273 -12.86 -7.97 2.59
C TRP A 273 -12.36 -9.42 2.44
N ALA A 274 -13.16 -10.36 2.91
CA ALA A 274 -12.80 -11.75 3.13
C ALA A 274 -13.87 -12.66 2.53
#